data_AF-A0A835MDR4-F1
#
_entry.id   AF-A0A835MDR4-F1
#
_cell.length_a   1.000
_cell.length_b   1.000
_cell.length_c   1.000
_cell.angle_alpha   90.00
_cell.angle_beta   90.00
_cell.angle_gamma   90.00
#
_symmetry.space_group_name_H-M   'P 1'
#
loop_
_entity.id
_entity.type
_entity.pdbx_description
1 polymer ?
#
loop_
_entity_poly.entity_id
_entity_poly.type
_entity_poly.pdbx_seq_one_letter_code
_entity_poly.pdbx_strand_id
1 'polypeptide(L)'
;MQGFGYEMEMNTYFFVMGLFCKRRLIEDVVELYEYKMGSADKPPVQDGIFLLRKAVMWSKELNMQLFSRVVETFTNGGNSLTTSILDMVVKSLISVNRLKECGTILKAMEKGGFVPTNEVYNKIIFHLGSVDRGEAVLMINAGHAFKEVLKGFCRKRKATNAYNFLSEMGGFNEALSLLGLMKGHGFPPFLELFIDRISKSGTGDDAISFLKAVTDRKFPSTTVVVLMIEAFLKAGRHNEAQNCFSKSPSYIHNHADVLNLSLHQNC
;
A
#
# COMPACT_ATOMS: atom_id res chain seq x y z
N MET A 1 5.45 -37.29 23.79
CA MET A 1 6.34 -37.82 22.73
C MET A 1 7.70 -37.10 22.66
N GLN A 2 7.85 -35.84 23.09
CA GLN A 2 9.15 -35.14 23.08
C GLN A 2 10.21 -35.66 24.07
N GLY A 3 9.85 -36.48 25.07
CA GLY A 3 10.78 -36.90 26.13
C GLY A 3 11.69 -38.10 25.83
N PHE A 4 11.55 -38.75 24.66
CA PHE A 4 12.20 -40.05 24.42
C PHE A 4 12.96 -40.18 23.09
N GLY A 5 13.16 -39.08 22.34
CA GLY A 5 13.95 -39.11 21.10
C GLY A 5 13.32 -39.84 19.90
N TYR A 6 12.03 -40.17 19.97
CA TYR A 6 11.29 -40.73 18.84
C TYR A 6 10.82 -39.63 17.89
N GLU A 7 11.15 -39.75 16.59
CA GLU A 7 10.59 -38.91 15.54
C GLU A 7 9.13 -39.31 15.24
N MET A 8 8.29 -38.33 14.91
CA MET A 8 6.91 -38.59 14.54
C MET A 8 6.81 -39.17 13.12
N GLU A 9 6.16 -40.33 13.02
CA GLU A 9 5.84 -40.97 11.74
C GLU A 9 4.93 -40.08 10.87
N MET A 10 5.13 -40.11 9.56
CA MET A 10 4.37 -39.30 8.60
C MET A 10 2.85 -39.58 8.65
N ASN A 11 2.45 -40.82 8.90
CA ASN A 11 1.03 -41.19 9.05
C ASN A 11 0.39 -40.55 10.29
N THR A 12 1.11 -40.55 11.41
CA THR A 12 0.66 -39.86 12.64
C THR A 12 0.56 -38.36 12.40
N TYR A 13 1.56 -37.78 11.73
CA TYR A 13 1.54 -36.37 11.35
C TYR A 13 0.29 -36.03 10.52
N PHE A 14 0.00 -36.74 9.42
CA PHE A 14 -1.18 -36.47 8.60
C PHE A 14 -2.50 -36.64 9.36
N PHE A 15 -2.58 -37.65 10.24
CA PHE A 15 -3.75 -37.86 11.08
C PHE A 15 -4.00 -36.68 12.02
N VAL A 16 -2.97 -36.26 12.78
CA VAL A 16 -3.08 -35.15 13.74
C VAL A 16 -3.32 -33.83 13.01
N MET A 17 -2.59 -33.57 11.91
CA MET A 17 -2.79 -32.43 11.03
C MET A 17 -4.25 -32.33 10.58
N GLY A 18 -4.83 -33.44 10.11
CA GLY A 18 -6.23 -33.51 9.70
C GLY A 18 -7.23 -33.19 10.82
N LEU A 19 -6.96 -33.65 12.06
CA LEU A 19 -7.80 -33.35 13.22
C LEU A 19 -7.77 -31.87 13.59
N PHE A 20 -6.59 -31.27 13.64
CA PHE A 20 -6.45 -29.84 13.94
C PHE A 20 -7.05 -28.97 12.83
N CYS A 21 -6.87 -29.35 11.56
CA CYS A 21 -7.49 -28.66 10.42
C CYS A 21 -9.02 -28.65 10.50
N LYS A 22 -9.65 -29.79 10.87
CA LYS A 22 -11.12 -29.88 11.05
C LYS A 22 -11.63 -28.93 12.14
N ARG A 23 -10.84 -28.71 13.18
CA ARG A 23 -11.16 -27.83 14.31
C ARG A 23 -10.71 -26.38 14.11
N ARG A 24 -10.00 -26.08 13.01
CA ARG A 24 -9.39 -24.77 12.70
C ARG A 24 -8.43 -24.26 13.77
N LEU A 25 -7.68 -25.17 14.39
CA LEU A 25 -6.69 -24.87 15.41
C LEU A 25 -5.35 -24.46 14.78
N ILE A 26 -5.29 -23.27 14.16
CA ILE A 26 -4.14 -22.89 13.30
C ILE A 26 -2.81 -22.87 14.06
N GLU A 27 -2.81 -22.45 15.32
CA GLU A 27 -1.63 -22.44 16.19
C GLU A 27 -1.07 -23.85 16.37
N ASP A 28 -1.92 -24.81 16.78
CA ASP A 28 -1.53 -26.22 16.96
C ASP A 28 -1.04 -26.86 15.64
N VAL A 29 -1.65 -26.48 14.51
CA VAL A 29 -1.22 -26.94 13.18
C VAL A 29 0.18 -26.42 12.85
N VAL A 30 0.46 -25.15 13.13
CA VAL A 30 1.77 -24.54 12.87
C VAL A 30 2.84 -25.15 13.78
N GLU A 31 2.54 -25.38 15.06
CA GLU A 31 3.47 -26.05 15.98
C GLU A 31 3.79 -27.48 15.53
N LEU A 32 2.79 -28.22 15.08
CA LEU A 32 2.98 -29.57 14.53
C LEU A 32 3.85 -29.53 13.27
N TYR A 33 3.62 -28.57 12.38
CA TYR A 33 4.40 -28.38 11.16
C TYR A 33 5.85 -28.01 11.46
N GLU A 34 6.09 -27.06 12.36
CA GLU A 34 7.43 -26.67 12.83
C GLU A 34 8.19 -27.86 13.39
N TYR A 35 7.54 -28.65 14.26
CA TYR A 35 8.12 -29.86 14.80
C TYR A 35 8.52 -30.85 13.68
N LYS A 36 7.62 -31.12 12.72
CA LYS A 36 7.88 -32.07 11.63
C LYS A 36 8.95 -31.55 10.66
N MET A 37 9.01 -30.25 10.40
CA MET A 37 10.05 -29.61 9.57
C MET A 37 11.45 -29.67 10.19
N GLY A 38 11.55 -29.79 11.51
CA GLY A 38 12.80 -30.01 12.24
C GLY A 38 13.31 -31.46 12.24
N SER A 39 12.52 -32.42 11.74
CA SER A 39 12.91 -33.83 11.65
C SER A 39 13.68 -34.15 10.36
N ALA A 40 14.32 -35.33 10.31
CA ALA A 40 14.99 -35.79 9.09
C ALA A 40 14.00 -36.05 7.93
N ASP A 41 12.83 -36.59 8.25
CA ASP A 41 11.73 -36.85 7.32
C ASP A 41 10.76 -35.66 7.27
N LYS A 42 11.12 -34.64 6.49
CA LYS A 42 10.35 -33.39 6.38
C LYS A 42 8.99 -33.59 5.70
N PRO A 43 7.95 -32.83 6.10
CA PRO A 43 6.64 -32.91 5.48
C PRO A 43 6.68 -32.37 4.03
N PRO A 44 5.68 -32.73 3.19
CA PRO A 44 5.60 -32.24 1.83
C PRO A 44 5.55 -30.71 1.75
N VAL A 45 6.15 -30.13 0.71
CA VAL A 45 6.07 -28.68 0.41
C VAL A 45 4.64 -28.15 0.40
N GLN A 46 3.68 -28.98 -0.04
CA GLN A 46 2.27 -28.62 -0.11
C GLN A 46 1.67 -28.23 1.24
N ASP A 47 2.19 -28.79 2.34
CA ASP A 47 1.71 -28.49 3.69
C ASP A 47 2.08 -27.07 4.10
N GLY A 48 3.29 -26.63 3.78
CA GLY A 48 3.71 -25.24 3.98
C GLY A 48 2.90 -24.26 3.13
N ILE A 49 2.67 -24.58 1.85
CA ILE A 49 1.81 -23.76 0.96
C ILE A 49 0.37 -23.69 1.51
N PHE A 50 -0.15 -24.82 1.99
CA PHE A 50 -1.44 -24.89 2.64
C PHE A 50 -1.49 -23.99 3.87
N LEU A 51 -0.47 -24.03 4.73
CA LEU A 51 -0.40 -23.22 5.94
C LEU A 51 -0.28 -21.73 5.68
N LEU A 52 0.53 -21.31 4.70
CA LEU A 52 0.60 -19.90 4.29
C LEU A 52 -0.79 -19.37 3.89
N ARG A 53 -1.60 -20.19 3.22
CA ARG A 53 -2.99 -19.83 2.89
C ARG A 53 -3.90 -19.85 4.11
N LYS A 54 -3.79 -20.86 4.98
CA LYS A 54 -4.69 -21.01 6.14
C LYS A 54 -4.41 -20.01 7.26
N ALA A 55 -3.16 -19.63 7.48
CA ALA A 55 -2.75 -18.57 8.40
C ALA A 55 -3.44 -17.24 8.09
N VAL A 56 -3.76 -16.98 6.81
CA VAL A 56 -4.52 -15.81 6.38
C VAL A 56 -6.04 -15.99 6.57
N MET A 57 -6.55 -17.21 6.37
CA MET A 57 -7.98 -17.49 6.26
C MET A 57 -8.68 -17.89 7.56
N TRP A 58 -7.99 -18.55 8.50
CA TRP A 58 -8.64 -19.17 9.66
C TRP A 58 -8.76 -18.25 10.87
N SER A 59 -7.96 -17.19 10.93
CA SER A 59 -8.00 -16.21 12.00
C SER A 59 -8.89 -15.02 11.63
N LYS A 60 -9.68 -14.52 12.61
CA LYS A 60 -10.53 -13.32 12.45
C LYS A 60 -9.70 -12.08 12.09
N GLU A 61 -8.51 -11.97 12.68
CA GLU A 61 -7.49 -10.96 12.41
C GLU A 61 -6.18 -11.63 11.98
N LEU A 62 -5.24 -10.90 11.39
CA LEU A 62 -4.10 -11.51 10.70
C LEU A 62 -3.01 -11.63 11.73
N ASN A 63 -2.73 -12.86 12.09
CA ASN A 63 -1.63 -13.13 12.98
C ASN A 63 -0.32 -13.12 12.17
N MET A 64 0.27 -11.93 12.03
CA MET A 64 1.53 -11.75 11.31
C MET A 64 2.69 -12.50 11.99
N GLN A 65 2.65 -12.71 13.30
CA GLN A 65 3.66 -13.52 13.99
C GLN A 65 3.58 -14.98 13.54
N LEU A 66 2.37 -15.54 13.53
CA LEU A 66 2.12 -16.90 13.03
C LEU A 66 2.46 -17.03 11.55
N PHE A 67 2.07 -16.07 10.70
CA PHE A 67 2.40 -16.10 9.28
C PHE A 67 3.92 -16.07 9.05
N SER A 68 4.64 -15.21 9.79
CA SER A 68 6.11 -15.11 9.67
C SER A 68 6.80 -16.40 10.12
N ARG A 69 6.33 -17.03 11.21
CA ARG A 69 6.81 -18.35 11.65
C ARG A 69 6.66 -19.41 10.56
N VAL A 70 5.52 -19.43 9.86
CA VAL A 70 5.32 -20.36 8.73
C VAL A 70 6.30 -20.06 7.59
N VAL A 71 6.51 -18.79 7.23
CA VAL A 71 7.48 -18.39 6.21
C VAL A 71 8.91 -18.82 6.58
N GLU A 72 9.34 -18.53 7.80
CA GLU A 72 10.68 -18.88 8.30
C GLU A 72 10.87 -20.39 8.32
N THR A 73 9.90 -21.13 8.85
CA THR A 73 9.95 -22.60 8.90
C THR A 73 10.00 -23.21 7.50
N PHE A 74 9.17 -22.71 6.59
CA PHE A 74 9.14 -23.16 5.20
C PHE A 74 10.49 -22.96 4.51
N THR A 75 11.09 -21.79 4.68
CA THR A 75 12.32 -21.37 3.99
C THR A 75 13.58 -21.99 4.62
N ASN A 76 13.68 -22.02 5.95
CA ASN A 76 14.73 -22.77 6.68
C ASN A 76 14.69 -24.26 6.37
N GLY A 77 13.51 -24.78 6.02
CA GLY A 77 13.32 -26.13 5.50
C GLY A 77 14.01 -26.44 4.17
N GLY A 78 14.49 -25.41 3.46
CA GLY A 78 15.06 -25.49 2.11
C GLY A 78 14.05 -25.19 0.99
N ASN A 79 12.82 -24.79 1.33
CA ASN A 79 11.79 -24.52 0.33
C ASN A 79 11.84 -23.07 -0.16
N SER A 80 11.66 -22.87 -1.46
CA SER A 80 11.65 -21.54 -2.06
C SER A 80 10.24 -20.97 -2.14
N LEU A 81 10.07 -19.72 -1.73
CA LEU A 81 8.86 -18.96 -2.00
C LEU A 81 8.84 -18.58 -3.49
N THR A 82 7.69 -18.75 -4.14
CA THR A 82 7.53 -18.48 -5.57
C THR A 82 6.36 -17.56 -5.85
N THR A 83 6.35 -16.97 -7.04
CA THR A 83 5.24 -16.14 -7.53
C THR A 83 3.89 -16.87 -7.50
N SER A 84 3.90 -18.19 -7.75
CA SER A 84 2.69 -19.02 -7.68
C SER A 84 2.14 -19.09 -6.25
N ILE A 85 3.01 -19.28 -5.26
CA ILE A 85 2.62 -19.33 -3.84
C ILE A 85 2.03 -17.97 -3.43
N LEU A 86 2.68 -16.88 -3.80
CA LEU A 86 2.16 -15.53 -3.55
C LEU A 86 0.78 -15.32 -4.19
N ASP A 87 0.57 -15.75 -5.44
CA ASP A 87 -0.74 -15.68 -6.10
C ASP A 87 -1.82 -16.44 -5.33
N MET A 88 -1.50 -17.61 -4.78
CA MET A 88 -2.43 -18.39 -3.95
C MET A 88 -2.75 -17.69 -2.63
N VAL A 89 -1.76 -17.08 -1.98
CA VAL A 89 -1.95 -16.31 -0.74
C VAL A 89 -2.76 -15.04 -0.99
N VAL A 90 -2.51 -14.34 -2.09
CA VAL A 90 -3.29 -13.16 -2.51
C VAL A 90 -4.74 -13.53 -2.80
N LYS A 91 -4.99 -14.64 -3.51
CA LYS A 91 -6.35 -15.18 -3.71
C LYS A 91 -7.03 -15.51 -2.38
N SER A 92 -6.29 -16.06 -1.42
CA SER A 92 -6.79 -16.27 -0.06
C SER A 92 -7.16 -14.95 0.63
N LEU A 93 -6.31 -13.91 0.59
CA LEU A 93 -6.62 -12.57 1.13
C LEU A 93 -7.89 -11.97 0.52
N ILE A 94 -8.06 -12.09 -0.80
CA ILE A 94 -9.25 -11.61 -1.52
C ILE A 94 -10.50 -12.31 -0.98
N SER A 95 -10.45 -13.63 -0.80
CA SER A 95 -11.61 -14.42 -0.37
C SER A 95 -12.15 -14.07 1.02
N VAL A 96 -11.31 -13.46 1.87
CA VAL A 96 -11.70 -13.02 3.22
C VAL A 96 -11.72 -11.50 3.37
N ASN A 97 -11.64 -10.76 2.25
CA ASN A 97 -11.67 -9.30 2.20
C ASN A 97 -10.56 -8.60 3.03
N ARG A 98 -9.32 -9.11 2.91
CA ARG A 98 -8.15 -8.64 3.68
C ARG A 98 -7.05 -8.07 2.80
N LEU A 99 -7.42 -7.52 1.65
CA LEU A 99 -6.46 -7.07 0.63
C LEU A 99 -5.45 -6.03 1.14
N LYS A 100 -5.86 -5.14 2.05
CA LYS A 100 -4.97 -4.18 2.74
C LYS A 100 -3.75 -4.82 3.42
N GLU A 101 -3.85 -6.09 3.83
CA GLU A 101 -2.80 -6.81 4.53
C GLU A 101 -1.82 -7.51 3.59
N CYS A 102 -2.08 -7.52 2.28
CA CYS A 102 -1.12 -8.02 1.29
C CYS A 102 0.24 -7.41 1.56
N GLY A 103 0.26 -6.09 1.83
CA GLY A 103 1.32 -5.27 2.43
C GLY A 103 2.40 -6.03 3.20
N THR A 104 1.93 -6.50 4.33
CA THR A 104 2.74 -7.10 5.38
C THR A 104 3.14 -8.52 5.02
N ILE A 105 2.29 -9.24 4.28
CA ILE A 105 2.56 -10.58 3.78
C ILE A 105 3.77 -10.61 2.83
N LEU A 106 3.83 -9.71 1.84
CA LEU A 106 4.96 -9.68 0.91
C LEU A 106 6.26 -9.34 1.63
N LYS A 107 6.24 -8.40 2.57
CA LYS A 107 7.43 -8.06 3.39
C LYS A 107 7.91 -9.27 4.20
N ALA A 108 6.99 -10.06 4.76
CA ALA A 108 7.36 -11.30 5.44
C ALA A 108 7.97 -12.32 4.45
N MET A 109 7.38 -12.47 3.26
CA MET A 109 7.93 -13.34 2.21
C MET A 109 9.30 -12.87 1.72
N GLU A 110 9.54 -11.56 1.55
CA GLU A 110 10.82 -10.96 1.20
C GLU A 110 11.90 -11.25 2.26
N LYS A 111 11.55 -11.14 3.55
CA LYS A 111 12.43 -11.55 4.65
C LYS A 111 12.75 -13.04 4.61
N GLY A 112 11.82 -13.86 4.12
CA GLY A 112 12.03 -15.28 3.83
C GLY A 112 12.78 -15.55 2.51
N GLY A 113 13.33 -14.53 1.86
CA GLY A 113 14.13 -14.69 0.64
C GLY A 113 13.36 -14.67 -0.68
N PHE A 114 12.06 -14.33 -0.67
CA PHE A 114 11.32 -14.09 -1.90
C PHE A 114 11.80 -12.80 -2.60
N VAL A 115 12.05 -12.86 -3.90
CA VAL A 115 12.42 -11.69 -4.71
C VAL A 115 11.25 -11.34 -5.65
N PRO A 116 10.50 -10.26 -5.40
CA PRO A 116 9.40 -9.86 -6.26
C PRO A 116 9.89 -9.38 -7.63
N THR A 117 9.18 -9.77 -8.69
CA THR A 117 9.44 -9.30 -10.06
C THR A 117 8.36 -8.32 -10.51
N ASN A 118 8.62 -7.54 -11.58
CA ASN A 118 7.60 -6.65 -12.16
C ASN A 118 6.32 -7.40 -12.56
N GLU A 119 6.44 -8.65 -13.00
CA GLU A 119 5.30 -9.51 -13.33
C GLU A 119 4.44 -9.83 -12.10
N VAL A 120 5.07 -10.09 -10.96
CA VAL A 120 4.39 -10.29 -9.66
C VAL A 120 3.55 -9.06 -9.31
N TYR A 121 4.14 -7.87 -9.38
CA TYR A 121 3.44 -6.63 -9.09
C TYR A 121 2.27 -6.40 -10.07
N ASN A 122 2.49 -6.60 -11.38
CA ASN A 122 1.42 -6.46 -12.39
C ASN A 122 0.26 -7.43 -12.14
N LYS A 123 0.56 -8.67 -11.73
CA LYS A 123 -0.46 -9.67 -11.42
C LYS A 123 -1.24 -9.33 -10.16
N ILE A 124 -0.57 -8.84 -9.12
CA ILE A 124 -1.21 -8.33 -7.91
C ILE A 124 -2.12 -7.15 -8.25
N ILE A 125 -1.63 -6.17 -9.03
CA ILE A 125 -2.41 -5.02 -9.52
C ILE A 125 -3.64 -5.46 -10.33
N PHE A 126 -3.50 -6.48 -11.17
CA PHE A 126 -4.62 -7.04 -11.94
C PHE A 126 -5.69 -7.65 -11.02
N HIS A 127 -5.30 -8.43 -10.02
CA HIS A 127 -6.23 -9.01 -9.04
C HIS A 127 -6.91 -7.93 -8.18
N LEU A 128 -6.18 -6.85 -7.88
CA LEU A 128 -6.66 -5.67 -7.16
C LEU A 128 -7.55 -4.76 -8.03
N GLY A 129 -7.57 -4.96 -9.35
CA GLY A 129 -8.35 -4.17 -10.30
C GLY A 129 -9.84 -4.49 -10.33
N SER A 130 -10.29 -5.57 -9.71
CA SER A 130 -11.69 -6.06 -9.81
C SER A 130 -12.55 -5.72 -8.59
N VAL A 131 -11.95 -5.20 -7.52
CA VAL A 131 -12.60 -4.76 -6.28
C VAL A 131 -12.35 -3.26 -6.11
N ASP A 132 -13.27 -2.55 -5.47
CA ASP A 132 -13.23 -1.08 -5.33
C ASP A 132 -11.85 -0.62 -4.85
N ARG A 133 -11.18 0.14 -5.74
CA ARG A 133 -9.72 0.21 -5.90
C ARG A 133 -9.04 1.24 -4.98
N GLY A 134 -9.43 1.31 -3.72
CA GLY A 134 -8.85 2.21 -2.72
C GLY A 134 -7.65 1.60 -1.98
N GLU A 135 -7.59 0.28 -1.82
CA GLU A 135 -6.59 -0.40 -0.98
C GLU A 135 -5.49 -1.13 -1.76
N ALA A 136 -5.50 -1.06 -3.10
CA ALA A 136 -4.53 -1.70 -4.01
C ALA A 136 -3.08 -1.19 -3.90
N VAL A 137 -2.82 -0.44 -2.85
CA VAL A 137 -1.99 0.73 -2.87
C VAL A 137 -0.81 0.60 -1.94
N LEU A 138 -1.00 -0.19 -0.89
CA LEU A 138 -0.15 -0.13 0.29
C LEU A 138 1.25 -0.77 0.13
N MET A 139 1.76 -0.90 -1.10
CA MET A 139 2.68 -1.98 -1.46
C MET A 139 3.81 -1.74 -2.46
N ILE A 140 4.08 -0.51 -2.90
CA ILE A 140 5.04 -0.29 -4.00
C ILE A 140 6.25 0.51 -3.53
N ASN A 141 7.02 -0.04 -2.60
CA ASN A 141 8.41 0.36 -2.39
C ASN A 141 9.32 -0.40 -3.38
N ALA A 142 9.18 -0.05 -4.65
CA ALA A 142 10.21 -0.21 -5.67
C ALA A 142 9.91 0.87 -6.72
N GLY A 143 10.72 1.93 -6.75
CA GLY A 143 10.49 3.13 -7.57
C GLY A 143 10.26 2.86 -9.06
N HIS A 144 10.61 1.66 -9.56
CA HIS A 144 10.36 1.22 -10.93
C HIS A 144 8.91 0.71 -11.16
N ALA A 145 8.36 -0.07 -10.24
CA ALA A 145 6.96 -0.52 -10.33
C ALA A 145 5.99 0.65 -10.12
N PHE A 146 6.37 1.59 -9.25
CA PHE A 146 5.63 2.82 -8.99
C PHE A 146 5.44 3.65 -10.27
N LYS A 147 6.50 3.82 -11.07
CA LYS A 147 6.43 4.52 -12.37
C LYS A 147 5.48 3.83 -13.35
N GLU A 148 5.46 2.50 -13.41
CA GLU A 148 4.57 1.74 -14.31
C GLU A 148 3.10 1.75 -13.85
N VAL A 149 2.85 1.70 -12.53
CA VAL A 149 1.51 1.85 -11.94
C VAL A 149 0.96 3.24 -12.22
N LEU A 150 1.76 4.28 -12.03
CA LEU A 150 1.37 5.64 -12.32
C LEU A 150 1.14 5.86 -13.82
N LYS A 151 1.98 5.28 -14.69
CA LYS A 151 1.70 5.22 -16.14
C LYS A 151 0.36 4.54 -16.42
N GLY A 152 0.02 3.46 -15.72
CA GLY A 152 -1.25 2.75 -15.84
C GLY A 152 -2.46 3.62 -15.46
N PHE A 153 -2.40 4.34 -14.35
CA PHE A 153 -3.46 5.26 -13.93
C PHE A 153 -3.60 6.46 -14.86
N CYS A 154 -2.49 7.03 -15.34
CA CYS A 154 -2.48 8.14 -16.31
C CYS A 154 -3.07 7.72 -17.66
N ARG A 155 -2.69 6.55 -18.18
CA ARG A 155 -3.25 5.98 -19.43
C ARG A 155 -4.77 5.78 -19.36
N LYS A 156 -5.29 5.42 -18.18
CA LYS A 156 -6.73 5.17 -17.96
C LYS A 156 -7.52 6.39 -17.46
N ARG A 157 -6.91 7.58 -17.39
CA ARG A 157 -7.52 8.84 -16.88
C ARG A 157 -8.09 8.73 -15.45
N LYS A 158 -7.47 7.94 -14.57
CA LYS A 158 -7.94 7.73 -13.18
C LYS A 158 -7.04 8.45 -12.15
N ALA A 159 -6.86 9.76 -12.30
CA ALA A 159 -5.93 10.53 -11.47
C ALA A 159 -6.38 10.71 -10.01
N THR A 160 -7.69 10.79 -9.75
CA THR A 160 -8.27 10.82 -8.40
C THR A 160 -7.80 9.64 -7.57
N ASN A 161 -7.89 8.45 -8.15
CA ASN A 161 -7.48 7.22 -7.49
C ASN A 161 -5.96 7.19 -7.27
N ALA A 162 -5.17 7.68 -8.22
CA ALA A 162 -3.72 7.76 -8.10
C ALA A 162 -3.27 8.76 -7.02
N TYR A 163 -3.97 9.88 -6.83
CA TYR A 163 -3.65 10.82 -5.75
C TYR A 163 -3.95 10.23 -4.37
N ASN A 164 -5.16 9.69 -4.19
CA ASN A 164 -5.57 9.09 -2.92
C ASN A 164 -4.63 7.96 -2.54
N PHE A 165 -4.27 7.14 -3.54
CA PHE A 165 -3.27 6.09 -3.43
C PHE A 165 -1.96 6.59 -2.81
N LEU A 166 -1.40 7.65 -3.39
CA LEU A 166 -0.07 8.12 -3.02
C LEU A 166 -0.03 8.83 -1.68
N SER A 167 -1.07 9.62 -1.42
CA SER A 167 -1.24 10.35 -0.16
C SER A 167 -1.38 9.42 1.04
N GLU A 168 -1.99 8.25 0.87
CA GLU A 168 -2.14 7.23 1.91
C GLU A 168 -0.85 6.41 2.14
N MET A 169 0.09 6.45 1.18
CA MET A 169 1.23 5.53 1.14
C MET A 169 2.59 6.10 1.52
N GLY A 170 2.91 7.26 0.97
CA GLY A 170 4.14 7.97 1.31
C GLY A 170 3.87 9.25 2.08
N GLY A 171 2.61 9.68 2.09
CA GLY A 171 2.24 11.01 2.49
C GLY A 171 2.21 11.96 1.30
N PHE A 172 2.20 13.24 1.60
CA PHE A 172 1.89 14.28 0.63
C PHE A 172 2.97 14.44 -0.46
N ASN A 173 4.25 14.32 -0.11
CA ASN A 173 5.37 14.49 -1.04
C ASN A 173 5.36 13.44 -2.16
N GLU A 174 4.96 12.22 -1.83
CA GLU A 174 4.84 11.11 -2.76
C GLU A 174 3.63 11.30 -3.67
N ALA A 175 2.54 11.90 -3.18
CA ALA A 175 1.43 12.33 -4.03
C ALA A 175 1.84 13.41 -5.03
N LEU A 176 2.75 14.32 -4.66
CA LEU A 176 3.31 15.32 -5.58
C LEU A 176 4.17 14.71 -6.68
N SER A 177 4.82 13.56 -6.46
CA SER A 177 5.59 12.87 -7.49
C SER A 177 4.74 12.47 -8.71
N LEU A 178 3.42 12.31 -8.53
CA LEU A 178 2.47 12.07 -9.61
C LEU A 178 2.41 13.22 -10.60
N LEU A 179 2.49 14.47 -10.13
CA LEU A 179 2.44 15.66 -10.98
C LEU A 179 3.65 15.68 -11.93
N GLY A 180 4.84 15.41 -11.39
CA GLY A 180 6.06 15.32 -12.18
C GLY A 180 5.99 14.22 -13.25
N LEU A 181 5.43 13.06 -12.89
CA LEU A 181 5.26 11.94 -13.82
C LEU A 181 4.20 12.21 -14.90
N MET A 182 3.07 12.80 -14.54
CA MET A 182 2.04 13.21 -15.50
C MET A 182 2.60 14.17 -16.54
N LYS A 183 3.34 15.18 -16.06
CA LYS A 183 4.00 16.16 -16.91
C LYS A 183 5.05 15.55 -17.82
N GLY A 184 5.92 14.69 -17.29
CA GLY A 184 6.96 14.00 -18.06
C GLY A 184 6.44 13.07 -19.16
N HIS A 185 5.14 12.71 -19.12
CA HIS A 185 4.50 11.89 -20.14
C HIS A 185 3.46 12.67 -20.97
N GLY A 186 3.43 14.01 -20.87
CA GLY A 186 2.55 14.86 -21.67
C GLY A 186 1.07 14.85 -21.26
N PHE A 187 0.74 14.38 -20.05
CA PHE A 187 -0.62 14.45 -19.52
C PHE A 187 -0.83 15.76 -18.75
N PRO A 188 -1.97 16.45 -18.94
CA PRO A 188 -2.27 17.66 -18.18
C PRO A 188 -2.44 17.30 -16.69
N PRO A 189 -1.73 17.96 -15.76
CA PRO A 189 -1.91 17.72 -14.33
C PRO A 189 -3.35 18.09 -13.91
N PHE A 190 -4.03 17.20 -13.21
CA PHE A 190 -5.39 17.44 -12.71
C PHE A 190 -5.33 18.34 -11.46
N LEU A 191 -5.10 19.63 -11.65
CA LEU A 191 -4.88 20.60 -10.57
C LEU A 191 -6.03 20.64 -9.55
N GLU A 192 -7.27 20.57 -10.02
CA GLU A 192 -8.48 20.65 -9.19
C GLU A 192 -8.53 19.57 -8.11
N LEU A 193 -8.11 18.34 -8.44
CA LEU A 193 -8.08 17.22 -7.51
C LEU A 193 -7.12 17.48 -6.34
N PHE A 194 -5.92 17.97 -6.64
CA PHE A 194 -4.91 18.26 -5.64
C PHE A 194 -5.35 19.45 -4.77
N ILE A 195 -5.93 20.48 -5.38
CA ILE A 195 -6.49 21.64 -4.68
C ILE A 195 -7.60 21.22 -3.71
N ASP A 196 -8.55 20.38 -4.14
CA ASP A 196 -9.63 19.86 -3.29
C ASP A 196 -9.08 19.06 -2.09
N ARG A 197 -8.07 18.22 -2.30
CA ARG A 197 -7.53 17.38 -1.22
C ARG A 197 -6.65 18.17 -0.26
N ILE A 198 -5.77 19.03 -0.77
CA ILE A 198 -4.91 19.89 0.04
C ILE A 198 -5.76 20.81 0.91
N SER A 199 -6.80 21.42 0.32
CA SER A 199 -7.70 22.29 1.09
C SER A 199 -8.39 21.55 2.24
N LYS A 200 -8.81 20.30 2.05
CA LYS A 200 -9.50 19.52 3.09
C LYS A 200 -8.58 18.96 4.18
N SER A 201 -7.37 18.51 3.84
CA SER A 201 -6.52 17.75 4.77
C SER A 201 -5.03 18.12 4.81
N GLY A 202 -4.53 18.94 3.89
CA GLY A 202 -3.10 19.31 3.79
C GLY A 202 -2.76 20.62 4.51
N THR A 203 -1.49 20.91 4.75
CA THR A 203 -1.02 22.15 5.39
C THR A 203 -0.74 23.26 4.38
N GLY A 204 -0.51 24.49 4.86
CA GLY A 204 0.00 25.58 4.02
C GLY A 204 1.35 25.25 3.37
N ASP A 205 2.21 24.47 4.03
CA ASP A 205 3.48 24.00 3.46
C ASP A 205 3.27 22.97 2.35
N ASP A 206 2.29 22.08 2.51
CA ASP A 206 1.87 21.15 1.46
C ASP A 206 1.35 21.92 0.24
N ALA A 207 0.54 22.96 0.46
CA ALA A 207 0.06 23.82 -0.62
C ALA A 207 1.21 24.52 -1.37
N ILE A 208 2.20 25.07 -0.64
CA ILE A 208 3.37 25.70 -1.27
C ILE A 208 4.22 24.69 -2.06
N SER A 209 4.39 23.48 -1.53
CA SER A 209 5.11 22.39 -2.20
C SER A 209 4.40 21.95 -3.48
N PHE A 210 3.07 21.84 -3.44
CA PHE A 210 2.24 21.61 -4.62
C PHE A 210 2.40 22.70 -5.66
N LEU A 211 2.26 23.97 -5.25
CA LEU A 211 2.36 25.12 -6.16
C LEU A 211 3.71 25.11 -6.89
N LYS A 212 4.81 24.84 -6.18
CA LYS A 212 6.14 24.69 -6.81
C LYS A 212 6.20 23.51 -7.77
N ALA A 213 5.54 22.38 -7.47
CA ALA A 213 5.58 21.17 -8.28
C ALA A 213 4.77 21.28 -9.59
N VAL A 214 3.73 22.12 -9.66
CA VAL A 214 2.84 22.22 -10.84
C VAL A 214 3.42 23.05 -12.00
N THR A 215 4.60 23.65 -11.85
CA THR A 215 5.22 24.53 -12.85
C THR A 215 6.70 24.21 -13.05
N ASP A 216 7.24 24.46 -14.25
CA ASP A 216 8.72 24.44 -14.46
C ASP A 216 9.38 25.74 -14.00
N ARG A 217 8.57 26.77 -13.71
CA ARG A 217 9.02 28.04 -13.13
C ARG A 217 9.08 27.90 -11.61
N LYS A 218 9.70 28.87 -10.92
CA LYS A 218 9.77 28.85 -9.44
C LYS A 218 8.39 28.84 -8.75
N PHE A 219 7.34 29.35 -9.41
CA PHE A 219 5.98 29.43 -8.86
C PHE A 219 4.91 29.52 -9.98
N PRO A 220 3.68 29.01 -9.77
CA PRO A 220 2.64 28.93 -10.80
C PRO A 220 1.93 30.28 -11.02
N SER A 221 1.00 30.32 -11.98
CA SER A 221 0.21 31.53 -12.26
C SER A 221 -0.65 31.94 -11.06
N THR A 222 -0.95 33.24 -10.97
CA THR A 222 -1.75 33.80 -9.87
C THR A 222 -3.11 33.10 -9.71
N THR A 223 -3.72 32.68 -10.82
CA THR A 223 -4.98 31.93 -10.83
C THR A 223 -4.93 30.65 -10.01
N VAL A 224 -3.87 29.83 -10.13
CA VAL A 224 -3.76 28.55 -9.40
C VAL A 224 -3.60 28.80 -7.90
N VAL A 225 -2.93 29.89 -7.54
CA VAL A 225 -2.66 30.27 -6.15
C VAL A 225 -3.93 30.81 -5.50
N VAL A 226 -4.67 31.66 -6.20
CA VAL A 226 -6.00 32.14 -5.80
C VAL A 226 -6.95 30.96 -5.58
N LEU A 227 -7.02 30.01 -6.53
CA LEU A 227 -7.85 28.82 -6.40
C LEU A 227 -7.51 27.97 -5.17
N MET A 228 -6.23 27.84 -4.83
CA MET A 228 -5.81 27.10 -3.64
C MET A 228 -6.20 27.84 -2.35
N ILE A 229 -6.00 29.16 -2.29
CA ILE A 229 -6.40 29.98 -1.14
C ILE A 229 -7.92 29.93 -0.96
N GLU A 230 -8.69 30.13 -2.03
CA GLU A 230 -10.15 30.00 -2.01
C GLU A 230 -10.60 28.64 -1.52
N ALA A 231 -9.94 27.56 -1.94
CA ALA A 231 -10.29 26.21 -1.52
C ALA A 231 -10.09 26.03 0.00
N PHE A 232 -9.00 26.53 0.58
CA PHE A 232 -8.82 26.53 2.04
C PHE A 232 -9.89 27.34 2.77
N LEU A 233 -10.27 28.51 2.23
CA LEU A 233 -11.33 29.34 2.81
C LEU A 233 -12.69 28.64 2.76
N LYS A 234 -13.03 28.03 1.62
CA LYS A 234 -14.25 27.22 1.47
C LYS A 234 -14.27 26.01 2.41
N ALA A 235 -13.11 25.47 2.76
CA ALA A 235 -12.95 24.40 3.74
C ALA A 235 -12.93 24.90 5.21
N GLY A 236 -13.08 26.21 5.46
CA GLY A 236 -13.05 26.82 6.80
C GLY A 236 -11.65 26.85 7.43
N ARG A 237 -10.59 26.57 6.68
CA ARG A 237 -9.21 26.47 7.18
C ARG A 237 -8.45 27.79 7.00
N HIS A 238 -8.95 28.83 7.65
CA HIS A 238 -8.45 30.21 7.55
C HIS A 238 -6.95 30.35 7.88
N ASN A 239 -6.46 29.62 8.90
CA ASN A 239 -5.05 29.63 9.29
C ASN A 239 -4.14 29.10 8.17
N GLU A 240 -4.57 28.07 7.45
CA GLU A 240 -3.80 27.47 6.34
C GLU A 240 -3.86 28.34 5.09
N ALA A 241 -5.01 28.96 4.83
CA ALA A 241 -5.15 29.97 3.79
C ALA A 241 -4.16 31.13 4.02
N GLN A 242 -4.09 31.64 5.26
CA GLN A 242 -3.16 32.71 5.63
C GLN A 242 -1.69 32.24 5.58
N ASN A 243 -1.42 30.99 5.99
CA ASN A 243 -0.08 30.40 5.90
C ASN A 243 0.39 30.30 4.45
N CYS A 244 -0.46 29.76 3.56
CA CYS A 244 -0.21 29.67 2.12
C CYS A 244 -0.03 31.07 1.49
N PHE A 245 -0.88 32.04 1.87
CA PHE A 245 -0.76 33.42 1.39
C PHE A 245 0.56 34.07 1.83
N SER A 246 0.91 34.02 3.12
CA SER A 246 2.14 34.63 3.64
C SER A 246 3.44 34.05 3.05
N LYS A 247 3.40 32.79 2.60
CA LYS A 247 4.53 32.09 1.97
C LYS A 247 4.53 32.22 0.44
N SER A 248 3.54 32.90 -0.14
CA SER A 248 3.46 33.14 -1.58
C SER A 248 4.40 34.28 -2.01
N PRO A 249 4.84 34.33 -3.29
CA PRO A 249 5.69 35.42 -3.79
C PRO A 249 5.02 36.80 -3.75
N SER A 250 5.84 37.86 -3.65
CA SER A 250 5.43 39.27 -3.55
C SER A 250 4.39 39.72 -4.61
N TYR A 251 4.49 39.22 -5.83
CA TYR A 251 3.57 39.59 -6.92
C TYR A 251 2.13 39.07 -6.72
N ILE A 252 1.91 38.11 -5.82
CA ILE A 252 0.59 37.56 -5.50
C ILE A 252 -0.13 38.43 -4.47
N HIS A 253 0.60 39.03 -3.54
CA HIS A 253 0.04 39.90 -2.50
C HIS A 253 -0.63 41.15 -3.07
N ASN A 254 -0.20 41.60 -4.24
CA ASN A 254 -0.72 42.81 -4.88
C ASN A 254 -1.81 42.52 -5.92
N HIS A 255 -2.24 41.27 -6.07
CA HIS A 255 -3.26 40.90 -7.05
C HIS A 255 -4.67 41.20 -6.51
N ALA A 256 -5.51 41.85 -7.33
CA ALA A 256 -6.85 42.30 -6.93
C ALA A 256 -7.71 41.16 -6.35
N ASP A 257 -7.70 39.98 -6.97
CA ASP A 257 -8.45 38.81 -6.49
C ASP A 257 -7.99 38.34 -5.10
N VAL A 258 -6.71 38.48 -4.77
CA VAL A 258 -6.16 38.04 -3.48
C VAL A 258 -6.46 39.07 -2.39
N LEU A 259 -6.42 40.35 -2.73
CA LEU A 259 -6.86 41.44 -1.85
C LEU A 259 -8.35 41.31 -1.51
N ASN A 260 -9.19 40.96 -2.48
CA ASN A 260 -10.62 40.71 -2.25
C ASN A 260 -10.87 39.53 -1.30
N LEU A 261 -10.04 38.48 -1.34
CA LEU A 261 -10.14 37.34 -0.41
C LEU A 261 -9.75 37.73 1.03
N SER A 262 -8.79 38.63 1.21
CA SER A 262 -8.37 39.13 2.53
C SER A 262 -9.41 40.03 3.21
N LEU A 263 -10.25 40.71 2.42
CA LEU A 263 -11.34 41.54 2.93
C LEU A 263 -12.50 40.71 3.52
N HIS A 264 -12.72 39.50 3.01
CA HIS A 264 -13.74 38.58 3.52
C HIS A 264 -13.36 37.85 4.82
N GLN A 265 -12.11 37.95 5.27
CA GLN A 265 -11.66 37.36 6.55
C GLN A 265 -11.81 38.30 7.76
N ASN A 266 -12.11 39.59 7.53
CA ASN A 266 -12.23 40.62 8.57
C ASN A 266 -13.71 40.97 8.93
N CYS A 267 -14.67 40.11 8.57
CA CYS A 267 -16.08 40.22 8.93
C CYS A 267 -16.55 39.02 9.74
#